data_AF-A0A7H8M7A3-F1
#
_entry.id   AF-A0A7H8M7A3-F1
#
_cell.length_a   1.000
_cell.length_b   1.000
_cell.length_c   1.000
_cell.angle_alpha   90.00
_cell.angle_beta   90.00
_cell.angle_gamma   90.00
#
_symmetry.space_group_name_H-M   'P 1'
#
loop_
_entity.id
_entity.type
_entity.pdbx_description
1 polymer ?
#
loop_
_entity_poly.entity_id
_entity_poly.type
_entity_poly.pdbx_seq_one_letter_code
_entity_poly.pdbx_strand_id
1 'polypeptide(L)'
;MDLVEFLRARLARDEQIARDCASAPWKATPSGTIDTDTDGPAFVAKAENDAYAEHIARHHPARTLAEVAARRQLVDDYEKNAWIIGQGHRTPELEAAQAVRESVLRLLALPYATHPAYQAEWRP
;
A
#
# COMPACT_ATOMS: atom_id res chain seq x y z
N MET A 1 16.39 10.75 3.71
CA MET A 1 15.16 9.94 3.79
C MET A 1 15.57 8.49 3.92
N ASP A 2 15.17 7.82 4.99
CA ASP A 2 15.37 6.37 5.13
C ASP A 2 14.19 5.58 4.52
N LEU A 3 14.29 4.25 4.53
CA LEU A 3 13.28 3.35 3.98
C LEU A 3 11.91 3.49 4.68
N VAL A 4 11.90 3.72 6.00
CA VAL A 4 10.66 3.86 6.78
C VAL A 4 9.97 5.17 6.46
N GLU A 5 10.72 6.27 6.45
CA GLU A 5 10.24 7.60 6.04
C GLU A 5 9.69 7.57 4.61
N PHE A 6 10.38 6.89 3.69
CA PHE A 6 9.93 6.71 2.32
C PHE A 6 8.60 5.96 2.25
N LEU A 7 8.51 4.79 2.88
CA LEU A 7 7.29 3.98 2.90
C LEU A 7 6.11 4.75 3.51
N ARG A 8 6.32 5.46 4.62
CA ARG A 8 5.29 6.30 5.24
C ARG A 8 4.80 7.37 4.29
N ALA A 9 5.71 8.07 3.60
CA ALA A 9 5.34 9.10 2.63
C ALA A 9 4.54 8.53 1.44
N ARG A 10 4.90 7.34 0.94
CA ARG A 10 4.18 6.68 -0.15
C ARG A 10 2.79 6.23 0.30
N LEU A 11 2.69 5.54 1.44
CA LEU A 11 1.43 5.08 1.99
C LEU A 11 0.48 6.24 2.34
N ALA A 12 1.01 7.36 2.85
CA ALA A 12 0.21 8.57 3.07
C ALA A 12 -0.32 9.17 1.77
N ARG A 13 0.47 9.17 0.69
CA ARG A 13 0.01 9.64 -0.62
C ARG A 13 -1.08 8.74 -1.19
N ASP A 14 -0.90 7.42 -1.13
CA ASP A 14 -1.88 6.45 -1.62
C ASP A 14 -3.19 6.55 -0.84
N GLU A 15 -3.11 6.73 0.48
CA GLU A 15 -4.27 6.97 1.33
C GLU A 15 -4.99 8.26 0.97
N GLN A 16 -4.26 9.37 0.77
CA GLN A 16 -4.88 10.64 0.39
C GLN A 16 -5.63 10.51 -0.94
N ILE A 17 -5.00 9.91 -1.96
CA ILE A 17 -5.64 9.68 -3.26
C ILE A 17 -6.92 8.84 -3.09
N ALA A 18 -6.87 7.77 -2.28
CA ALA A 18 -8.03 6.94 -2.04
C ALA A 18 -9.15 7.69 -1.30
N ARG A 19 -8.82 8.54 -0.32
CA ARG A 19 -9.82 9.34 0.41
C ARG A 19 -10.45 10.45 -0.43
N ASP A 20 -9.74 10.95 -1.44
CA ASP A 20 -10.27 11.94 -2.38
C ASP A 20 -11.33 11.34 -3.33
N CYS A 21 -11.44 10.01 -3.40
CA CYS A 21 -12.47 9.30 -4.15
C CYS A 21 -13.73 9.02 -3.33
N ALA A 22 -14.82 8.63 -4.00
CA ALA A 22 -16.04 8.14 -3.33
C ALA A 22 -15.73 6.91 -2.47
N SER A 23 -16.33 6.83 -1.27
CA SER A 23 -16.09 5.74 -0.31
C SER A 23 -16.72 4.40 -0.72
N ALA A 24 -17.61 4.42 -1.72
CA ALA A 24 -18.29 3.23 -2.19
C ALA A 24 -17.37 2.33 -3.02
N PRO A 25 -17.53 0.99 -2.94
CA PRO A 25 -16.88 0.06 -3.85
C PRO A 25 -17.17 0.42 -5.31
N TRP A 26 -16.23 0.12 -6.19
CA TRP A 26 -16.44 0.25 -7.63
C TRP A 26 -16.90 -1.08 -8.20
N LYS A 27 -17.81 -1.03 -9.18
CA LYS A 27 -18.39 -2.21 -9.82
C LYS A 27 -18.22 -2.12 -11.33
N ALA A 28 -17.63 -3.15 -11.91
CA ALA A 28 -17.58 -3.32 -13.35
C ALA A 28 -18.94 -3.83 -13.88
N THR A 29 -19.35 -3.31 -15.03
CA THR A 29 -20.53 -3.75 -15.77
C THR A 29 -20.10 -4.44 -17.07
N PRO A 30 -20.92 -5.34 -17.66
CA PRO A 30 -20.62 -6.00 -18.94
C PRO A 30 -20.46 -5.06 -20.15
N SER A 31 -20.66 -3.76 -19.95
CA SER A 31 -20.46 -2.73 -20.98
C SER A 31 -19.04 -2.13 -20.94
N GLY A 32 -18.13 -2.66 -20.10
CA GLY A 32 -16.84 -2.05 -19.80
C GLY A 32 -16.93 -0.77 -18.96
N THR A 33 -18.11 -0.43 -18.43
CA THR A 33 -18.30 0.76 -17.57
C THR A 33 -18.05 0.39 -16.11
N ILE A 34 -17.38 1.27 -15.38
CA ILE A 34 -17.13 1.16 -13.94
C ILE A 34 -17.91 2.27 -13.24
N ASP A 35 -18.76 1.87 -12.29
CA ASP A 35 -19.61 2.77 -11.52
C ASP A 35 -19.38 2.56 -10.02
N THR A 36 -19.78 3.53 -9.19
CA THR A 36 -19.85 3.33 -7.74
C THR A 36 -21.04 2.46 -7.36
N ASP A 37 -20.86 1.57 -6.38
CA ASP A 37 -21.89 0.71 -5.82
C ASP A 37 -22.72 1.49 -4.79
N THR A 38 -23.50 2.46 -5.27
CA THR A 38 -24.37 3.36 -4.48
C THR A 38 -25.78 3.43 -5.08
N ASP A 39 -26.75 3.92 -4.30
CA ASP A 39 -28.12 4.25 -4.77
C ASP A 39 -28.08 5.47 -5.70
N GLY A 40 -27.55 5.26 -6.90
CA GLY A 40 -27.30 6.27 -7.93
C GLY A 40 -25.99 5.99 -8.65
N PRO A 41 -25.98 5.92 -10.00
CA PRO A 41 -24.75 5.69 -10.74
C PRO A 41 -23.86 6.95 -10.65
N ALA A 42 -22.72 6.85 -9.97
CA ALA A 42 -21.61 7.77 -10.18
C ALA A 42 -20.58 7.08 -11.09
N PHE A 43 -20.50 7.58 -12.31
CA PHE A 43 -19.55 7.11 -13.32
C PHE A 43 -18.10 7.29 -12.82
N VAL A 44 -17.33 6.20 -12.80
CA VAL A 44 -15.90 6.22 -12.45
C VAL A 44 -15.05 6.25 -13.72
N ALA A 45 -15.28 5.30 -14.62
CA ALA A 45 -14.49 5.14 -15.84
C ALA A 45 -15.20 4.28 -16.89
N LYS A 46 -14.67 4.34 -18.13
CA LYS A 46 -14.99 3.42 -19.22
C LYS A 46 -13.70 2.73 -19.64
N ALA A 47 -13.70 1.41 -19.66
CA ALA A 47 -12.58 0.60 -20.10
C ALA A 47 -12.83 0.01 -21.49
N GLU A 48 -11.75 -0.35 -22.18
CA GLU A 48 -11.78 -0.94 -23.53
C GLU A 48 -12.46 -2.32 -23.55
N ASN A 49 -12.29 -3.11 -22.48
CA ASN A 49 -12.81 -4.45 -22.35
C ASN A 49 -13.12 -4.79 -20.88
N ASP A 50 -13.80 -5.92 -20.67
CA ASP A 50 -14.23 -6.37 -19.34
C ASP A 50 -13.04 -6.67 -18.41
N ALA A 51 -11.92 -7.16 -18.93
CA ALA A 51 -10.74 -7.45 -18.12
C ALA A 51 -10.12 -6.16 -17.52
N TYR A 52 -10.08 -5.08 -18.30
CA TYR A 52 -9.65 -3.77 -17.82
C TYR A 52 -10.66 -3.18 -16.84
N ALA A 53 -11.96 -3.35 -17.10
CA ALA A 53 -13.00 -2.90 -16.18
C ALA A 53 -12.92 -3.61 -14.83
N GLU A 54 -12.75 -4.93 -14.83
CA GLU A 54 -12.55 -5.73 -13.62
C GLU A 54 -11.30 -5.31 -12.86
N HIS A 55 -10.17 -5.11 -13.56
CA HIS A 55 -8.94 -4.64 -12.94
C HIS A 55 -9.15 -3.29 -12.24
N ILE A 56 -9.75 -2.30 -12.92
CA ILE A 56 -10.01 -0.98 -12.34
C ILE A 56 -10.95 -1.10 -11.14
N ALA A 57 -12.08 -1.81 -11.28
CA ALA A 57 -13.05 -1.97 -10.20
C ALA A 57 -12.45 -2.64 -8.95
N ARG A 58 -11.56 -3.62 -9.14
CA ARG A 58 -10.84 -4.29 -8.05
C ARG A 58 -9.92 -3.34 -7.28
N HIS A 59 -9.50 -2.21 -7.85
CA HIS A 59 -8.65 -1.21 -7.20
C HIS A 59 -9.46 -0.06 -6.56
N HIS A 60 -10.70 -0.34 -6.15
CA HIS A 60 -11.57 0.66 -5.52
C HIS A 60 -10.96 1.26 -4.22
N PRO A 61 -11.36 2.48 -3.83
CA PRO A 61 -10.79 3.22 -2.71
C PRO A 61 -10.76 2.47 -1.38
N ALA A 62 -11.87 1.80 -1.00
CA ALA A 62 -11.95 1.08 0.26
C ALA A 62 -10.91 -0.06 0.40
N ARG A 63 -10.55 -0.72 -0.71
CA ARG A 63 -9.51 -1.77 -0.72
C ARG A 63 -8.14 -1.13 -0.57
N THR A 64 -7.86 -0.05 -1.30
CA THR A 64 -6.60 0.69 -1.17
C THR A 64 -6.38 1.17 0.26
N LEU A 65 -7.42 1.69 0.92
CA LEU A 65 -7.36 2.07 2.33
C LEU A 65 -7.06 0.89 3.25
N ALA A 66 -7.69 -0.27 3.03
CA ALA A 66 -7.41 -1.48 3.80
C ALA A 66 -5.97 -1.98 3.59
N GLU A 67 -5.47 -1.93 2.34
CA GLU A 67 -4.07 -2.28 2.03
C GLU A 67 -3.09 -1.31 2.70
N VAL A 68 -3.34 0.00 2.66
CA VAL A 68 -2.51 0.99 3.36
C VAL A 68 -2.50 0.73 4.86
N ALA A 69 -3.66 0.46 5.46
CA ALA A 69 -3.77 0.18 6.90
C ALA A 69 -2.93 -1.05 7.29
N ALA A 70 -3.02 -2.14 6.54
CA ALA A 70 -2.23 -3.34 6.78
C ALA A 70 -0.71 -3.08 6.62
N ARG A 71 -0.32 -2.33 5.58
CA ARG A 71 1.08 -1.99 5.31
C ARG A 71 1.67 -1.07 6.38
N ARG A 72 0.88 -0.15 6.95
CA ARG A 72 1.29 0.67 8.09
C ARG A 72 1.58 -0.16 9.33
N GLN A 73 0.76 -1.18 9.61
CA GLN A 73 1.03 -2.09 10.74
C GLN A 73 2.37 -2.82 10.60
N LEU A 74 2.76 -3.21 9.38
CA LEU A 74 4.08 -3.80 9.14
C LEU A 74 5.22 -2.82 9.42
N VAL A 75 5.07 -1.56 8.99
CA VAL A 75 6.06 -0.50 9.26
C VAL A 75 6.15 -0.21 10.76
N ASP A 76 5.01 -0.11 11.45
CA ASP A 76 4.96 0.16 12.89
C ASP A 76 5.53 -1.01 13.71
N ASP A 77 5.29 -2.26 13.29
CA ASP A 77 5.92 -3.44 13.91
C ASP A 77 7.44 -3.43 13.73
N TYR A 78 7.95 -3.08 12.55
CA TYR A 78 9.39 -2.93 12.31
C TYR A 78 10.02 -1.89 13.24
N GLU A 79 9.43 -0.69 13.34
CA GLU A 79 9.96 0.37 14.20
C GLU A 79 9.89 0.02 15.68
N LYS A 80 8.77 -0.57 16.13
CA LYS A 80 8.62 -1.01 17.52
C LYS A 80 9.72 -1.98 17.92
N ASN A 81 10.00 -2.98 17.07
CA ASN A 81 11.04 -3.97 17.36
C ASN A 81 12.45 -3.38 17.24
N ALA A 82 12.69 -2.48 16.29
CA ALA A 82 13.94 -1.71 16.22
C ALA A 82 14.20 -0.92 17.52
N TRP A 83 13.17 -0.28 18.06
CA TRP A 83 13.24 0.45 19.32
C TRP A 83 13.56 -0.47 20.50
N ILE A 84 12.87 -1.61 20.63
CA ILE A 84 13.13 -2.60 21.70
C ILE A 84 14.60 -3.06 21.68
N ILE A 85 15.12 -3.42 20.51
CA ILE A 85 16.53 -3.83 20.36
C ILE A 85 17.48 -2.68 20.75
N GLY A 86 17.15 -1.45 20.35
CA GLY A 86 17.91 -0.25 20.68
C GLY A 86 17.96 0.09 22.18
N GLN A 87 17.01 -0.39 22.98
CA GLN A 87 17.01 -0.23 24.44
C GLN A 87 17.93 -1.22 25.18
N GLY A 88 18.72 -2.02 24.47
CA GLY A 88 19.64 -2.98 25.06
C GLY A 88 19.06 -4.39 25.24
N HIS A 89 17.85 -4.66 24.76
CA HIS A 89 17.25 -6.00 24.71
C HIS A 89 17.74 -6.81 23.50
N ARG A 90 19.04 -6.72 23.20
CA ARG A 90 19.62 -7.35 22.01
C ARG A 90 19.91 -8.82 22.27
N THR A 91 19.23 -9.70 21.54
CA THR A 91 19.56 -11.14 21.46
C THR A 91 19.71 -11.54 19.99
N PRO A 92 20.46 -12.61 19.69
CA PRO A 92 20.60 -13.09 18.31
C PRO A 92 19.27 -13.38 17.62
N GLU A 93 18.27 -13.89 18.37
CA GLU A 93 16.94 -14.21 17.86
C GLU A 93 16.17 -12.93 17.47
N LEU A 94 16.27 -11.88 18.28
CA LEU A 94 15.63 -10.59 18.01
C LEU A 94 16.29 -9.89 16.81
N GLU A 95 17.62 -9.96 16.70
CA GLU A 95 18.35 -9.42 15.54
C GLU A 95 17.98 -10.16 14.25
N ALA A 96 17.95 -11.50 14.28
CA ALA A 96 17.54 -12.29 13.13
C ALA A 96 16.09 -11.98 12.71
N ALA A 97 15.18 -11.89 13.67
CA ALA A 97 13.79 -11.52 13.40
C ALA A 97 13.67 -10.09 12.85
N GLN A 98 14.51 -9.15 13.29
CA GLN A 98 14.53 -7.79 12.77
C GLN A 98 15.06 -7.72 11.33
N ALA A 99 16.09 -8.50 10.99
CA ALA A 99 16.59 -8.60 9.63
C ALA A 99 15.51 -9.12 8.66
N VAL A 100 14.70 -10.10 9.08
CA VAL A 100 13.55 -10.58 8.29
C VAL A 100 12.52 -9.47 8.09
N ARG A 101 12.21 -8.67 9.11
CA ARG A 101 11.29 -7.53 8.97
C ARG A 101 11.84 -6.46 8.02
N GLU A 102 13.14 -6.19 8.05
CA GLU A 102 13.77 -5.29 7.09
C GLU A 102 13.59 -5.78 5.65
N SER A 103 13.80 -7.07 5.39
CA SER A 103 13.53 -7.68 4.09
C SER A 103 12.07 -7.52 3.66
N VAL A 104 11.11 -7.66 4.58
CA VAL A 104 9.69 -7.40 4.31
C VAL A 104 9.46 -5.94 3.91
N LEU A 105 10.08 -4.98 4.58
CA LEU A 105 9.97 -3.56 4.22
C LEU A 105 10.57 -3.26 2.84
N ARG A 106 11.70 -3.89 2.49
CA ARG A 106 12.30 -3.77 1.14
C ARG A 106 11.37 -4.31 0.06
N LEU A 107 10.75 -5.46 0.28
CA LEU A 107 9.72 -6.02 -0.61
C LEU A 107 8.50 -5.11 -0.72
N LEU A 108 8.07 -4.52 0.39
CA LEU A 108 6.96 -3.56 0.43
C LEU A 108 7.25 -2.29 -0.37
N ALA A 109 8.53 -1.91 -0.54
CA ALA A 109 8.92 -0.75 -1.31
C ALA A 109 8.97 -1.00 -2.83
N LEU A 110 8.96 -2.26 -3.30
CA LEU A 110 9.07 -2.62 -4.71
C LEU A 110 8.02 -1.97 -5.63
N PRO A 111 6.73 -1.84 -5.25
CA PRO A 111 5.74 -1.14 -6.08
C PRO A 111 6.12 0.32 -6.40
N TYR A 112 7.02 0.91 -5.61
CA TYR A 112 7.47 2.29 -5.77
C TYR A 112 8.88 2.39 -6.39
N ALA A 113 9.42 1.31 -6.97
CA ALA A 113 10.79 1.27 -7.50
C ALA A 113 11.08 2.26 -8.63
N THR A 114 10.06 2.78 -9.31
CA THR A 114 10.16 3.81 -10.35
C THR A 114 10.08 5.24 -9.78
N HIS A 115 9.83 5.39 -8.48
CA HIS A 115 9.73 6.70 -7.86
C HIS A 115 11.12 7.36 -7.76
N PRO A 116 11.28 8.67 -8.08
CA PRO A 116 12.60 9.33 -8.08
C PRO A 116 13.35 9.30 -6.75
N ALA A 117 12.62 9.28 -5.64
CA ALA A 117 13.20 9.17 -4.29
C ALA A 117 13.46 7.72 -3.83
N TYR A 118 13.15 6.72 -4.66
CA TYR A 118 13.48 5.32 -4.39
C TYR A 118 14.99 5.11 -4.50
N GLN A 119 15.60 4.45 -3.51
CA GLN A 119 17.05 4.21 -3.50
C GLN A 119 17.36 2.76 -3.88
N ALA A 120 18.41 2.56 -4.67
CA ALA A 120 18.79 1.24 -5.18
C ALA A 120 19.15 0.24 -4.06
N GLU A 121 19.66 0.73 -2.93
CA GLU A 121 19.98 -0.06 -1.73
C GLU A 121 18.75 -0.71 -1.06
N TRP A 122 17.54 -0.23 -1.35
CA TRP A 122 16.30 -0.81 -0.84
C TRP A 122 15.81 -1.99 -1.68
N ARG A 123 16.49 -2.32 -2.78
CA ARG A 123 16.18 -3.52 -3.55
C ARG A 123 16.59 -4.76 -2.72
N PRO A 124 15.71 -5.79 -2.62
CA PRO A 124 16.05 -7.05 -1.98
C PRO A 124 17.28 -7.72 -2.59
#